data_AF-A0AA86XGR7-F1
#
_entry.id   AF-A0AA86XGR7-F1
#
_cell.length_a   1.000
_cell.length_b   1.000
_cell.length_c   1.000
_cell.angle_alpha   90.00
_cell.angle_beta   90.00
_cell.angle_gamma   90.00
#
_symmetry.space_group_name_H-M   'P 1'
#
loop_
_entity.id
_entity.type
_entity.pdbx_description
1 polymer ?
#
loop_
_entity_poly.entity_id
_entity_poly.type
_entity_poly.pdbx_seq_one_letter_code
_entity_poly.pdbx_strand_id
1 'polypeptide(L)'
;MIFAKKAKNITMNEGILTAQVYSFTKQVTSTVSIAGKFLSPEDKVLIIDDFLANGQAAKGLIQIIEQAGATVQAIGIVIEKSFQDGRDLLEKAGYPVLSLARLDRFENGQVVFKEADL
;
A
#
# COMPACT_ATOMS: atom_id res chain seq x y z
N MET A 1 -0.37 9.90 -12.39
CA MET A 1 -0.23 9.70 -10.94
C MET A 1 -1.60 9.88 -10.30
N ILE A 2 -2.06 8.90 -9.52
CA ILE A 2 -3.38 8.89 -8.86
C ILE A 2 -3.12 8.79 -7.35
N PHE A 3 -3.85 9.58 -6.56
CA PHE A 3 -3.75 9.56 -5.11
C PHE A 3 -5.02 8.94 -4.51
N ALA A 4 -4.85 7.89 -3.73
CA ALA A 4 -5.95 7.30 -2.98
C ALA A 4 -6.28 8.17 -1.76
N LYS A 5 -7.57 8.44 -1.55
CA LYS A 5 -8.04 9.31 -0.46
C LYS A 5 -8.53 8.49 0.73
N LYS A 6 -8.13 8.90 1.94
CA LYS A 6 -8.47 8.24 3.22
C LYS A 6 -9.85 8.63 3.79
N ALA A 7 -10.67 9.36 3.03
CA ALA A 7 -12.01 9.76 3.40
C ALA A 7 -12.92 9.77 2.17
N LYS A 8 -14.19 9.39 2.36
CA LYS A 8 -15.21 9.41 1.31
C LYS A 8 -15.56 10.88 1.02
N ASN A 9 -15.28 11.37 -0.20
CA ASN A 9 -15.75 12.68 -0.63
C ASN A 9 -17.29 12.64 -0.73
N ILE A 10 -17.98 13.43 0.09
CA ILE A 10 -19.46 13.52 0.16
C ILE A 10 -20.10 13.88 -1.20
N THR A 11 -19.33 14.48 -2.11
CA THR A 11 -19.79 14.97 -3.42
C THR A 11 -19.60 14.02 -4.60
N MET A 12 -19.03 12.83 -4.40
CA MET A 12 -18.86 11.84 -5.48
C MET A 12 -19.69 10.59 -5.18
N ASN A 13 -20.85 10.48 -5.82
CA ASN A 13 -21.82 9.42 -5.52
C ASN A 13 -21.74 8.20 -6.46
N GLU A 14 -21.09 8.32 -7.61
CA GLU A 14 -21.07 7.26 -8.63
C GLU A 14 -19.65 6.89 -9.05
N GLY A 15 -19.38 5.58 -9.16
CA GLY A 15 -18.12 5.05 -9.66
C GLY A 15 -16.92 5.19 -8.73
N ILE A 16 -17.09 5.26 -7.40
CA ILE A 16 -15.97 5.18 -6.45
C ILE A 16 -15.67 3.72 -6.11
N LEU A 17 -14.39 3.35 -6.23
CA LEU A 17 -13.85 2.09 -5.73
C LEU A 17 -13.30 2.30 -4.31
N THR A 18 -13.58 1.37 -3.40
CA THR A 18 -13.23 1.54 -1.98
C THR A 18 -12.67 0.27 -1.35
N ALA A 19 -11.87 0.44 -0.31
CA ALA A 19 -11.41 -0.64 0.55
C ALA A 19 -11.30 -0.17 2.01
N GLN A 20 -11.48 -1.10 2.94
CA GLN A 20 -11.29 -0.84 4.37
C GLN A 20 -9.84 -1.15 4.75
N VAL A 21 -9.18 -0.21 5.43
CA VAL A 21 -7.81 -0.35 5.91
C VAL A 21 -7.82 -0.20 7.43
N TYR A 22 -7.45 -1.27 8.13
CA TYR A 22 -7.33 -1.26 9.58
C TYR A 22 -5.96 -0.71 10.02
N SER A 23 -5.97 0.27 10.92
CA SER A 23 -4.75 0.78 11.55
C SER A 23 -4.55 0.12 12.91
N PHE A 24 -3.56 -0.76 13.02
CA PHE A 24 -3.20 -1.39 14.30
C PHE A 24 -2.70 -0.40 15.36
N THR A 25 -2.04 0.68 14.93
CA THR A 25 -1.51 1.70 15.86
C THR A 25 -2.61 2.63 16.39
N LYS A 26 -3.63 2.92 15.58
CA LYS A 26 -4.76 3.78 15.99
C LYS A 26 -5.99 3.00 16.44
N GLN A 27 -6.00 1.69 16.21
CA GLN A 27 -7.15 0.79 16.39
C GLN A 27 -8.43 1.29 15.69
N VAL A 28 -8.27 1.93 14.53
CA VAL A 28 -9.35 2.52 13.74
C VAL A 28 -9.31 1.97 12.33
N THR A 29 -10.49 1.64 11.80
CA THR A 29 -10.68 1.33 10.38
C THR A 29 -10.96 2.61 9.61
N SER A 30 -10.24 2.83 8.52
CA SER A 30 -10.50 3.94 7.59
C SER A 30 -10.87 3.39 6.22
N THR A 31 -11.74 4.10 5.50
CA THR A 31 -12.06 3.78 4.12
C THR A 31 -11.12 4.52 3.18
N VAL A 32 -10.39 3.78 2.35
CA VAL A 32 -9.59 4.33 1.25
C VAL A 32 -10.43 4.28 -0.02
N SER A 33 -10.27 5.28 -0.89
CA SER A 33 -11.08 5.42 -2.11
C SER A 33 -10.31 5.98 -3.30
N ILE A 34 -10.67 5.52 -4.50
CA ILE A 34 -10.23 6.02 -5.80
C ILE A 34 -11.45 6.19 -6.71
N ALA A 35 -11.51 7.25 -7.51
CA ALA A 35 -12.54 7.36 -8.54
C ALA A 35 -12.25 6.33 -9.64
N GLY A 36 -13.17 5.41 -9.90
CA GLY A 36 -13.02 4.33 -10.87
C GLY A 36 -12.71 4.81 -12.28
N LYS A 37 -13.17 6.01 -12.67
CA LYS A 37 -12.82 6.63 -13.97
C LYS A 37 -11.32 6.85 -14.21
N PHE A 38 -10.48 6.72 -13.18
CA PHE A 38 -9.03 6.84 -13.28
C PHE A 38 -8.32 5.49 -13.42
N LEU A 39 -9.05 4.37 -13.40
CA LEU A 39 -8.49 3.03 -13.56
C LEU A 39 -9.24 2.30 -14.67
N SER A 40 -8.50 1.75 -15.62
CA SER A 40 -8.99 0.89 -16.69
C SER A 40 -8.54 -0.56 -16.45
N PRO A 41 -9.31 -1.58 -16.86
CA PRO A 41 -8.87 -2.98 -16.74
C PRO A 41 -7.53 -3.29 -17.41
N GLU A 42 -7.15 -2.51 -18.43
CA GLU A 42 -5.89 -2.65 -19.17
C GLU A 42 -4.69 -2.03 -18.43
N ASP A 43 -4.93 -1.29 -17.34
CA ASP A 43 -3.86 -0.60 -16.60
C ASP A 43 -2.94 -1.59 -15.88
N LYS A 44 -1.65 -1.30 -15.97
CA LYS A 44 -0.58 -1.93 -15.21
C LYS A 44 -0.07 -0.95 -14.17
N VAL A 45 -0.41 -1.17 -12.91
CA VAL A 45 -0.24 -0.20 -11.83
C VAL A 45 0.98 -0.52 -10.97
N LEU A 46 1.82 0.49 -10.76
CA LEU A 46 2.84 0.52 -9.71
C LEU A 46 2.30 1.28 -8.51
N ILE A 47 2.19 0.62 -7.36
CA ILE A 47 1.82 1.27 -6.10
C ILE A 47 3.08 1.91 -5.52
N ILE A 48 2.98 3.16 -5.05
CA ILE A 48 4.06 3.85 -4.33
C ILE A 48 3.52 4.30 -2.97
N ASP A 49 4.25 4.00 -1.89
CA ASP A 49 3.92 4.46 -0.54
C ASP A 49 5.18 4.89 0.24
N ASP A 50 5.00 5.70 1.27
CA ASP A 50 6.10 6.22 2.09
C ASP A 50 6.66 5.14 3.03
N PHE A 51 5.78 4.41 3.73
CA PHE A 51 6.13 3.42 4.73
C PHE A 51 5.47 2.06 4.50
N LEU A 52 6.28 0.99 4.54
CA LEU A 52 5.79 -0.37 4.70
C LEU A 52 5.98 -0.85 6.14
N ALA A 53 4.86 -1.25 6.76
CA ALA A 53 4.76 -1.75 8.13
C ALA A 53 4.02 -3.09 8.16
N ASN A 54 2.73 -3.10 8.49
CA ASN A 54 1.87 -4.30 8.52
C ASN A 54 1.14 -4.56 7.18
N GLY A 55 1.49 -3.85 6.11
CA GLY A 55 0.96 -4.05 4.76
C GLY A 55 -0.52 -3.67 4.51
N GLN A 56 -1.26 -3.18 5.51
CA GLN A 56 -2.71 -2.97 5.37
C GLN A 56 -3.10 -1.91 4.33
N ALA A 57 -2.33 -0.83 4.21
CA ALA A 57 -2.60 0.22 3.22
C ALA A 57 -2.38 -0.31 1.79
N ALA A 58 -1.23 -0.92 1.54
CA ALA A 58 -0.92 -1.58 0.27
C ALA A 58 -1.99 -2.62 -0.12
N LYS A 59 -2.43 -3.45 0.83
CA LYS A 59 -3.53 -4.42 0.62
C LYS A 59 -4.84 -3.73 0.21
N GLY A 60 -5.20 -2.63 0.86
CA GLY A 60 -6.39 -1.85 0.48
C GLY A 60 -6.28 -1.25 -0.93
N LEU A 61 -5.09 -0.79 -1.33
CA LEU A 61 -4.85 -0.29 -2.69
C LEU A 61 -4.94 -1.40 -3.74
N ILE A 62 -4.35 -2.56 -3.46
CA ILE A 62 -4.45 -3.76 -4.32
C ILE A 62 -5.92 -4.11 -4.55
N GLN A 63 -6.72 -4.20 -3.48
CA GLN A 63 -8.15 -4.49 -3.59
C GLN A 63 -8.91 -3.48 -4.46
N ILE A 64 -8.57 -2.20 -4.39
CA ILE A 64 -9.20 -1.16 -5.22
C ILE A 64 -8.81 -1.34 -6.70
N ILE A 65 -7.53 -1.64 -6.97
CA ILE A 65 -7.03 -1.82 -8.33
C ILE A 65 -7.66 -3.07 -8.96
N GLU A 66 -7.75 -4.17 -8.21
CA GLU A 66 -8.41 -5.41 -8.65
C GLU A 66 -9.91 -5.23 -8.87
N GLN A 67 -10.60 -4.42 -8.04
CA GLN A 67 -12.00 -4.05 -8.28
C GLN A 67 -12.18 -3.32 -9.63
N ALA A 68 -11.17 -2.60 -10.11
CA ALA A 68 -11.18 -1.96 -11.43
C ALA A 68 -10.87 -2.93 -12.58
N GLY A 69 -10.52 -4.19 -12.28
CA GLY A 69 -10.02 -5.16 -13.26
C GLY A 69 -8.57 -4.90 -13.70
N ALA A 70 -7.90 -3.90 -13.12
CA ALA A 70 -6.53 -3.54 -13.44
C ALA A 70 -5.53 -4.48 -12.76
N THR A 71 -4.28 -4.47 -13.21
CA THR A 71 -3.22 -5.37 -12.70
C THR A 71 -2.17 -4.61 -11.91
N VAL A 72 -1.90 -5.01 -10.67
CA VAL A 72 -0.76 -4.53 -9.89
C VAL A 72 0.52 -5.22 -10.37
N GLN A 73 1.53 -4.45 -10.78
CA GLN A 73 2.81 -4.99 -11.24
C GLN A 73 3.82 -5.15 -10.10
N ALA A 74 3.89 -4.14 -9.22
CA ALA A 74 4.82 -4.10 -8.11
C ALA A 74 4.39 -3.02 -7.09
N ILE A 75 5.08 -3.03 -5.96
CA ILE A 75 4.91 -2.07 -4.87
C ILE A 75 6.27 -1.46 -4.56
N GLY A 76 6.41 -0.16 -4.78
CA GLY A 76 7.59 0.62 -4.42
C GLY A 76 7.39 1.33 -3.09
N ILE A 77 8.35 1.19 -2.19
CA ILE A 77 8.31 1.73 -0.83
C ILE A 77 9.55 2.56 -0.58
N VAL A 78 9.38 3.75 0.01
CA VAL A 78 10.53 4.56 0.41
C VAL A 78 11.21 3.95 1.63
N ILE A 79 10.46 3.66 2.70
CA ILE A 79 10.98 3.13 3.97
C ILE A 79 10.22 1.88 4.42
N GLU A 80 10.89 0.74 4.50
CA GLU A 80 10.33 -0.52 5.00
C GLU A 80 10.80 -0.83 6.42
N LYS A 81 9.88 -1.18 7.31
CA LYS A 81 10.19 -1.81 8.60
C LYS A 81 10.23 -3.33 8.45
N SER A 82 11.39 -3.87 8.11
CA SER A 82 11.59 -5.29 7.78
C SER A 82 11.44 -6.26 8.96
N PHE A 83 11.29 -5.74 10.18
CA PHE A 83 10.92 -6.50 11.37
C PHE A 83 9.40 -6.62 11.56
N GLN A 84 8.59 -6.14 10.60
CA GLN A 84 7.14 -6.31 10.57
C GLN A 84 6.71 -7.12 9.34
N ASP A 85 5.54 -7.75 9.42
CA ASP A 85 5.10 -8.77 8.47
C ASP A 85 4.60 -8.23 7.10
N GLY A 86 4.64 -6.92 6.88
CA GLY A 86 4.01 -6.31 5.70
C GLY A 86 4.61 -6.74 4.38
N ARG A 87 5.94 -6.91 4.29
CA ARG A 87 6.61 -7.36 3.07
C ARG A 87 6.23 -8.79 2.74
N ASP A 88 6.42 -9.70 3.69
CA ASP A 88 6.08 -11.12 3.57
C ASP A 88 4.63 -11.32 3.15
N LEU A 89 3.70 -10.54 3.70
CA LEU A 89 2.29 -10.59 3.35
C LEU A 89 2.05 -10.29 1.87
N LEU A 90 2.73 -9.28 1.33
CA LEU A 90 2.57 -8.84 -0.06
C LEU A 90 3.27 -9.80 -1.04
N GLU A 91 4.48 -10.25 -0.72
CA GLU A 91 5.23 -11.19 -1.55
C GLU A 91 4.56 -12.56 -1.61
N LYS A 92 4.03 -13.08 -0.49
CA LYS A 92 3.22 -14.32 -0.46
C LYS A 92 1.94 -14.21 -1.28
N ALA A 93 1.40 -13.00 -1.43
CA ALA A 93 0.25 -12.74 -2.29
C ALA A 93 0.63 -12.55 -3.77
N GLY A 94 1.92 -12.67 -4.11
CA GLY A 94 2.40 -12.62 -5.49
C GLY A 94 2.78 -11.22 -6.00
N TYR A 95 2.86 -10.21 -5.12
CA TYR A 95 3.24 -8.86 -5.52
C TYR A 95 4.72 -8.58 -5.20
N PRO A 96 5.56 -8.28 -6.20
CA PRO A 96 6.93 -7.86 -5.96
C PRO A 96 6.98 -6.56 -5.14
N VAL A 97 7.86 -6.52 -4.14
CA VAL A 97 8.10 -5.34 -3.31
C VAL A 97 9.54 -4.86 -3.52
N LEU A 98 9.69 -3.56 -3.76
CA LEU A 98 10.99 -2.88 -3.83
C LEU A 98 11.01 -1.76 -2.79
N SER A 99 11.98 -1.82 -1.89
CA SER A 99 12.14 -0.86 -0.79
C SER A 99 13.49 -0.15 -0.87
N LEU A 100 13.46 1.19 -0.86
CA LEU A 100 14.67 2.02 -0.99
C LEU A 100 15.51 2.04 0.30
N ALA A 101 14.87 2.02 1.47
CA ALA A 101 15.52 1.87 2.75
C ALA A 101 14.82 0.79 3.57
N ARG A 102 15.59 -0.18 4.07
CA ARG A 102 15.06 -1.33 4.81
C ARG A 102 15.60 -1.32 6.23
N LEU A 103 14.71 -1.22 7.21
CA LEU A 103 15.06 -1.16 8.63
C LEU A 103 15.00 -2.58 9.19
N ASP A 104 16.14 -3.11 9.61
CA ASP A 104 16.22 -4.41 10.26
C ASP A 104 15.62 -4.37 11.67
N ARG A 105 16.03 -3.38 12.47
CA ARG A 105 15.58 -3.22 13.86
C ARG A 105 15.94 -1.83 14.40
N PHE A 106 15.44 -1.54 15.60
CA PHE A 106 15.95 -0.45 16.44
C PHE A 106 16.83 -1.02 17.54
N GLU A 107 18.00 -0.45 17.76
CA GLU A 107 18.95 -0.89 18.79
C GLU A 107 19.58 0.35 19.43
N ASN A 108 19.49 0.48 20.76
CA ASN A 108 20.05 1.61 21.52
C ASN A 108 19.66 3.00 20.98
N GLY A 109 18.42 3.16 20.50
CA GLY A 109 17.91 4.42 19.94
C GLY A 109 18.41 4.73 18.53
N GLN A 110 19.15 3.81 17.89
CA GLN A 110 19.62 3.92 16.52
C GLN A 110 18.87 2.97 15.59
N VAL A 111 18.80 3.35 14.32
CA VAL A 111 18.24 2.52 13.26
C VAL A 111 19.33 1.61 12.73
N VAL A 112 19.08 0.30 12.72
CA VAL A 112 19.92 -0.68 12.03
C VAL A 112 19.25 -1.00 10.69
N PHE A 113 19.96 -0.81 9.59
CA PHE A 113 19.47 -1.06 8.24
C PHE A 113 19.81 -2.48 7.76
N LYS A 114 18.91 -3.09 6.97
CA LYS A 114 19.24 -4.18 6.04
C LYS A 114 19.78 -3.59 4.75
N GLU A 115 20.35 -4.45 3.92
CA GLU A 115 20.65 -4.11 2.53
C GLU A 115 19.38 -3.62 1.82
N ALA A 116 19.49 -2.53 1.06
CA ALA A 116 18.40 -2.02 0.22
C ALA A 116 18.19 -2.96 -0.97
N ASP A 117 17.03 -2.86 -1.63
CA ASP A 117 16.77 -3.68 -2.82
C ASP A 117 17.51 -3.16 -4.09
N LEU A 118 18.34 -2.11 -3.96
CA LEU A 118 19.09 -1.43 -5.04
C LEU A 118 20.55 -1.21 -4.67
#